data_AF-A0A3D4W8S2-F1
#
_entry.id   AF-A0A3D4W8S2-F1
#
_cell.length_a   1.000
_cell.length_b   1.000
_cell.length_c   1.000
_cell.angle_alpha   90.00
_cell.angle_beta   90.00
_cell.angle_gamma   90.00
#
_symmetry.space_group_name_H-M   'P 1'
#
loop_
_entity.id
_entity.type
_entity.pdbx_description
1 polymer ?
#
loop_
_entity_poly.entity_id
_entity_poly.type
_entity_poly.pdbx_seq_one_letter_code
_entity_poly.pdbx_strand_id
1 'polypeptide(L)'
;MCNRTLHHPAAKAIVAASPREIKAIIMPSASLIALFFLFFSIFALPEGFSQKKNKTPEQDTLKSGSFSGLKFRSIGPAFSSGRIADFAVNPGNNAEYYVAVASGHIWKTVNAGTTWEPVFDNYGSYSIGCLAMDPGNPNVIWAGTGENNHQRALGYGDGVYKTIDGGKSWKNMGLKESRQIGMIAIDPRNTDVVYVAAEGSVWGPGGERGLYKTTDGGKTWNKVLNISEHTGVNNVIMDPRNPDVLYATAEQRRRHVFTKIGGGPESAIWKSTDAGANWEKLTSGLPSGDVGGIGIAISPANPDYIFAIIEAAGESGGFFRSTDRGASWSKMSSYHASGQYYNEIYCDPEDVDKIYSMDTYSKVTTDGGKTWNNLSVKFRHVDDHALWIDP
;
A
#
# COMPACT_ATOMS: atom_id res chain seq x y z
N MET A 1 -22.35 -56.97 -23.58
CA MET A 1 -22.49 -56.98 -22.11
C MET A 1 -21.91 -55.69 -21.55
N CYS A 2 -22.69 -55.03 -20.70
CA CYS A 2 -22.35 -53.89 -19.83
C CYS A 2 -21.98 -52.53 -20.45
N ASN A 3 -23.00 -51.68 -20.59
CA ASN A 3 -22.94 -50.22 -20.55
C ASN A 3 -22.46 -49.74 -19.16
N ARG A 4 -21.58 -48.74 -19.11
CA ARG A 4 -21.45 -47.81 -17.98
C ARG A 4 -21.16 -46.39 -18.46
N THR A 5 -22.24 -45.66 -18.68
CA THR A 5 -22.33 -44.21 -18.53
C THR A 5 -22.23 -43.85 -17.05
N LEU A 6 -21.31 -42.96 -16.67
CA LEU A 6 -21.28 -42.33 -15.35
C LEU A 6 -21.68 -40.86 -15.48
N HIS A 7 -22.72 -40.52 -14.73
CA HIS A 7 -23.39 -39.23 -14.68
C HIS A 7 -22.63 -38.19 -13.86
N HIS A 8 -22.75 -36.96 -14.35
CA HIS A 8 -22.55 -35.69 -13.66
C HIS A 8 -23.51 -35.55 -12.45
N PRO A 9 -23.07 -35.05 -11.28
CA PRO A 9 -24.00 -34.50 -10.30
C PRO A 9 -24.18 -33.00 -10.55
N ALA A 10 -25.43 -32.59 -10.76
CA ALA A 10 -25.88 -31.21 -10.78
C ALA A 10 -26.15 -30.72 -9.34
N ALA A 11 -25.69 -29.52 -9.03
CA ALA A 11 -25.93 -28.84 -7.77
C ALA A 11 -27.42 -28.49 -7.61
N LYS A 12 -28.03 -28.94 -6.51
CA LYS A 12 -29.38 -28.53 -6.11
C LYS A 12 -29.35 -27.16 -5.45
N ALA A 13 -30.15 -26.25 -5.99
CA ALA A 13 -30.48 -24.95 -5.42
C ALA A 13 -31.17 -25.10 -4.05
N ILE A 14 -30.72 -24.31 -3.07
CA ILE A 14 -31.37 -24.15 -1.77
C ILE A 14 -32.37 -23.00 -1.92
N VAL A 15 -33.66 -23.33 -1.75
CA VAL A 15 -34.77 -22.37 -1.72
C VAL A 15 -34.82 -21.75 -0.32
N ALA A 16 -34.74 -20.42 -0.26
CA ALA A 16 -34.92 -19.63 0.94
C ALA A 16 -36.42 -19.61 1.36
N ALA A 17 -36.69 -19.94 2.62
CA ALA A 17 -38.02 -19.82 3.22
C ALA A 17 -38.16 -18.48 3.96
N SER A 18 -39.24 -17.75 3.68
CA SER A 18 -39.62 -16.48 4.31
C SER A 18 -40.16 -16.66 5.74
N PRO A 19 -39.83 -15.80 6.72
CA PRO A 19 -40.53 -15.77 8.00
C PRO A 19 -41.87 -15.01 7.89
N ARG A 20 -42.94 -15.64 8.39
CA ARG A 20 -44.30 -15.08 8.49
C ARG A 20 -44.41 -14.08 9.65
N GLU A 21 -45.18 -13.04 9.42
CA GLU A 21 -45.61 -12.00 10.35
C GLU A 21 -46.33 -12.56 11.59
N ILE A 22 -45.99 -12.04 12.78
CA ILE A 22 -46.77 -12.23 14.01
C ILE A 22 -47.50 -10.91 14.29
N LYS A 23 -48.84 -10.96 14.18
CA LYS A 23 -49.74 -9.84 14.49
C LYS A 23 -49.81 -9.60 16.00
N ALA A 24 -49.55 -8.36 16.39
CA ALA A 24 -49.86 -7.85 17.72
C ALA A 24 -51.39 -7.73 17.90
N ILE A 25 -51.92 -8.27 18.99
CA ILE A 25 -53.28 -8.02 19.47
C ILE A 25 -53.18 -7.20 20.75
N ILE A 26 -53.71 -5.98 20.69
CA ILE A 26 -53.92 -5.09 21.82
C ILE A 26 -55.33 -5.34 22.33
N MET A 27 -55.51 -5.55 23.63
CA MET A 27 -56.74 -5.19 24.34
C MET A 27 -56.45 -4.91 25.83
N PRO A 28 -57.08 -3.89 26.46
CA PRO A 28 -56.78 -3.46 27.83
C PRO A 28 -57.79 -4.03 28.84
N SER A 29 -57.43 -4.09 30.13
CA SER A 29 -58.23 -3.62 31.28
C SER A 29 -57.75 -4.22 32.61
N ALA A 30 -58.05 -3.48 33.68
CA ALA A 30 -57.40 -3.50 34.97
C ALA A 30 -57.94 -4.55 35.97
N SER A 31 -57.19 -4.64 37.09
CA SER A 31 -57.58 -5.15 38.42
C SER A 31 -57.33 -6.64 38.68
N LEU A 32 -56.26 -6.94 39.43
CA LEU A 32 -56.35 -7.75 40.66
C LEU A 32 -55.00 -7.64 41.43
N ILE A 33 -54.88 -6.56 42.21
CA ILE A 33 -53.92 -6.43 43.30
C ILE A 33 -54.51 -7.17 44.51
N ALA A 34 -53.63 -7.74 45.34
CA ALA A 34 -53.90 -8.32 46.67
C ALA A 34 -54.35 -9.79 46.71
N LEU A 35 -53.45 -10.73 46.38
CA LEU A 35 -53.38 -12.04 47.08
C LEU A 35 -52.11 -12.85 46.77
N PHE A 36 -50.92 -12.25 46.78
CA PHE A 36 -49.66 -13.03 46.59
C PHE A 36 -48.49 -12.51 47.44
N PHE A 37 -48.78 -11.95 48.62
CA PHE A 37 -47.77 -11.42 49.54
C PHE A 37 -47.53 -12.28 50.79
N LEU A 38 -47.99 -13.54 50.81
CA LEU A 38 -47.98 -14.35 52.03
C LEU A 38 -47.53 -15.80 51.84
N PHE A 39 -46.54 -16.07 50.96
CA PHE A 39 -45.92 -17.41 50.86
C PHE A 39 -44.47 -17.38 50.31
N PHE A 40 -43.67 -16.37 50.68
CA PHE A 40 -42.22 -16.35 50.41
C PHE A 40 -41.41 -15.84 51.62
N SER A 41 -41.96 -16.03 52.82
CA SER A 41 -41.21 -15.91 54.08
C SER A 41 -40.68 -17.30 54.41
N ILE A 42 -39.39 -17.41 54.76
CA ILE A 42 -38.64 -18.64 55.09
C ILE A 42 -37.85 -19.22 53.90
N PHE A 43 -36.87 -18.45 53.40
CA PHE A 43 -35.51 -18.91 53.08
C PHE A 43 -34.61 -17.66 52.93
N ALA A 44 -34.55 -16.86 53.99
CA ALA A 44 -33.47 -15.88 54.13
C ALA A 44 -32.25 -16.62 54.68
N LEU A 45 -31.46 -17.21 53.79
CA LEU A 45 -30.06 -17.49 54.11
C LEU A 45 -29.43 -16.14 54.47
N PRO A 46 -28.64 -16.02 55.54
CA PRO A 46 -27.82 -14.84 55.69
C PRO A 46 -26.89 -14.83 54.48
N GLU A 47 -27.08 -13.88 53.57
CA GLU A 47 -25.97 -13.37 52.79
C GLU A 47 -24.98 -12.89 53.83
N GLY A 48 -24.05 -13.77 54.21
CA GLY A 48 -22.79 -13.34 54.74
C GLY A 48 -22.26 -12.39 53.69
N PHE A 49 -22.37 -11.09 53.97
CA PHE A 49 -21.59 -10.08 53.31
C PHE A 49 -20.15 -10.54 53.47
N SER A 50 -19.66 -11.30 52.48
CA SER A 50 -18.25 -11.40 52.23
C SER A 50 -17.88 -9.95 51.99
N GLN A 51 -17.31 -9.32 53.01
CA GLN A 51 -16.58 -8.08 52.82
C GLN A 51 -15.62 -8.42 51.70
N LYS A 52 -15.92 -7.95 50.48
CA LYS A 52 -14.88 -7.73 49.50
C LYS A 52 -13.90 -6.88 50.28
N LYS A 53 -12.82 -7.49 50.77
CA LYS A 53 -11.65 -6.75 51.23
C LYS A 53 -11.41 -5.82 50.07
N ASN A 54 -11.66 -4.53 50.26
CA ASN A 54 -11.16 -3.50 49.39
C ASN A 54 -9.67 -3.78 49.39
N LYS A 55 -9.17 -4.49 48.37
CA LYS A 55 -7.74 -4.58 48.13
C LYS A 55 -7.36 -3.12 47.93
N THR A 56 -6.75 -2.54 48.95
CA THR A 56 -6.10 -1.25 48.84
C THR A 56 -5.30 -1.31 47.55
N PRO A 57 -5.52 -0.41 46.58
CA PRO A 57 -4.81 -0.48 45.32
C PRO A 57 -3.33 -0.55 45.65
N GLU A 58 -2.72 -1.67 45.27
CA GLU A 58 -1.32 -1.95 45.57
C GLU A 58 -0.54 -0.79 44.93
N GLN A 59 0.09 0.03 45.76
CA GLN A 59 0.73 1.24 45.31
C GLN A 59 1.83 0.84 44.34
N ASP A 60 1.71 1.24 43.08
CA ASP A 60 2.73 0.93 42.08
C ASP A 60 4.07 1.50 42.56
N THR A 61 4.95 0.61 42.98
CA THR A 61 6.27 0.95 43.51
C THR A 61 7.22 1.38 42.41
N LEU A 62 6.86 1.12 41.15
CA LEU A 62 7.67 1.39 39.97
C LEU A 62 7.24 2.71 39.32
N LYS A 63 7.66 3.83 39.92
CA LYS A 63 7.43 5.17 39.33
C LYS A 63 8.21 5.32 38.02
N SER A 64 7.66 6.04 37.05
CA SER A 64 8.35 6.35 35.77
C SER A 64 9.77 6.88 35.94
N GLY A 65 10.00 7.72 36.96
CA GLY A 65 11.33 8.23 37.33
C GLY A 65 12.36 7.13 37.63
N SER A 66 11.93 5.98 38.15
CA SER A 66 12.79 4.83 38.47
C SER A 66 13.46 4.22 37.24
N PHE A 67 12.90 4.48 36.04
CA PHE A 67 13.40 3.95 34.77
C PHE A 67 13.99 5.02 33.86
N SER A 68 13.99 6.30 34.28
CA SER A 68 14.46 7.42 33.47
C SER A 68 15.94 7.33 33.08
N GLY A 69 16.75 6.58 33.84
CA GLY A 69 18.15 6.30 33.52
C GLY A 69 18.37 5.09 32.61
N LEU A 70 17.33 4.30 32.32
CA LEU A 70 17.44 3.16 31.43
C LEU A 70 17.37 3.63 29.98
N LYS A 71 18.26 3.08 29.14
CA LYS A 71 18.27 3.32 27.70
C LYS A 71 18.03 2.01 26.97
N PHE A 72 17.18 2.06 25.95
CA PHE A 72 17.10 0.95 25.00
C PHE A 72 18.44 0.83 24.26
N ARG A 73 18.92 -0.41 24.10
CA ARG A 73 20.02 -0.72 23.19
C ARG A 73 19.52 -1.71 22.15
N SER A 74 19.88 -1.48 20.90
CA SER A 74 19.73 -2.51 19.88
C SER A 74 20.69 -3.67 20.20
N ILE A 75 20.18 -4.90 20.14
CA ILE A 75 21.00 -6.12 20.22
C ILE A 75 21.28 -6.71 18.83
N GLY A 76 20.86 -6.00 17.78
CA GLY A 76 20.91 -6.47 16.39
C GLY A 76 19.84 -7.53 16.08
N PRO A 77 19.59 -7.80 14.79
CA PRO A 77 18.76 -8.94 14.39
C PRO A 77 19.49 -10.26 14.69
N ALA A 78 18.79 -11.22 15.29
CA ALA A 78 19.35 -12.54 15.58
C ALA A 78 19.35 -13.48 14.36
N PHE A 79 18.46 -13.26 13.37
CA PHE A 79 18.34 -14.12 12.19
C PHE A 79 17.68 -13.42 10.99
N SER A 80 16.52 -12.78 11.20
CA SER A 80 15.73 -12.14 10.12
C SER A 80 15.88 -10.62 10.12
N SER A 81 15.98 -10.06 8.91
CA SER A 81 15.84 -8.62 8.65
C SER A 81 14.36 -8.24 8.48
N GLY A 82 14.08 -6.95 8.31
CA GLY A 82 12.80 -6.43 7.86
C GLY A 82 12.73 -6.25 6.35
N ARG A 83 11.52 -5.98 5.83
CA ARG A 83 11.29 -5.60 4.42
C ARG A 83 11.68 -4.14 4.21
N ILE A 84 12.51 -3.91 3.20
CA ILE A 84 12.76 -2.57 2.65
C ILE A 84 11.71 -2.32 1.58
N ALA A 85 10.93 -1.26 1.74
CA ALA A 85 9.86 -0.90 0.80
C ALA A 85 10.39 -0.05 -0.36
N ASP A 86 11.33 0.86 -0.09
CA ASP A 86 11.83 1.81 -1.08
C ASP A 86 13.18 2.43 -0.66
N PHE A 87 13.86 3.09 -1.60
CA PHE A 87 15.12 3.80 -1.40
C PHE A 87 15.05 5.21 -2.01
N ALA A 88 15.72 6.17 -1.38
CA ALA A 88 16.00 7.47 -1.97
C ALA A 88 17.50 7.73 -1.96
N VAL A 89 18.13 7.65 -3.14
CA VAL A 89 19.58 7.73 -3.31
C VAL A 89 20.00 9.13 -3.76
N ASN A 90 21.05 9.68 -3.13
CA ASN A 90 21.58 10.99 -3.47
C ASN A 90 22.29 10.94 -4.84
N PRO A 91 21.80 11.68 -5.87
CA PRO A 91 22.37 11.62 -7.22
C PRO A 91 23.77 12.23 -7.32
N GLY A 92 24.17 13.08 -6.36
CA GLY A 92 25.52 13.64 -6.28
C GLY A 92 26.48 12.83 -5.40
N ASN A 93 25.99 11.82 -4.68
CA ASN A 93 26.78 11.02 -3.74
C ASN A 93 26.08 9.69 -3.42
N ASN A 94 26.34 8.65 -4.21
CA ASN A 94 25.71 7.33 -4.05
C ASN A 94 26.05 6.63 -2.70
N ALA A 95 27.00 7.15 -1.92
CA ALA A 95 27.25 6.67 -0.56
C ALA A 95 26.21 7.18 0.46
N GLU A 96 25.43 8.21 0.11
CA GLU A 96 24.36 8.78 0.93
C GLU A 96 22.99 8.39 0.37
N TYR A 97 22.20 7.69 1.18
CA TYR A 97 20.83 7.32 0.81
C TYR A 97 19.97 7.00 2.02
N TYR A 98 18.67 6.98 1.78
CA TYR A 98 17.63 6.71 2.76
C TYR A 98 16.90 5.42 2.38
N VAL A 99 16.47 4.66 3.40
CA VAL A 99 15.66 3.46 3.22
C VAL A 99 14.32 3.61 3.92
N ALA A 100 13.24 3.32 3.19
CA ALA A 100 11.91 3.13 3.76
C ALA A 100 11.79 1.70 4.25
N VAL A 101 11.50 1.52 5.54
CA VAL A 101 11.28 0.20 6.12
C VAL A 101 9.79 0.00 6.34
N ALA A 102 9.27 -1.12 5.84
CA ALA A 102 7.86 -1.52 5.94
C ALA A 102 7.30 -1.43 7.37
N SER A 103 8.12 -1.75 8.37
CA SER A 103 7.79 -1.72 9.79
C SER A 103 9.02 -1.37 10.63
N GLY A 104 9.64 -0.22 10.35
CA GLY A 104 10.88 0.18 11.02
C GLY A 104 11.36 1.60 10.73
N HIS A 105 10.45 2.52 10.40
CA HIS A 105 10.76 3.93 10.11
C HIS A 105 11.69 4.13 8.88
N ILE A 106 12.38 5.27 8.86
CA ILE A 106 13.33 5.68 7.82
C ILE A 106 14.73 5.64 8.43
N TRP A 107 15.66 5.01 7.72
CA TRP A 107 17.08 5.01 8.07
C TRP A 107 17.91 5.71 7.01
N LYS A 108 18.96 6.39 7.43
CA LYS A 108 19.92 7.07 6.57
C LYS A 108 21.29 6.42 6.69
N THR A 109 22.01 6.34 5.58
CA THR A 109 23.45 6.10 5.56
C THR A 109 24.17 7.22 4.82
N VAL A 110 25.45 7.41 5.13
CA VAL A 110 26.36 8.36 4.46
C VAL A 110 27.68 7.68 4.04
N ASN A 111 27.74 6.34 4.17
CA ASN A 111 28.94 5.54 3.93
C ASN A 111 28.60 4.19 3.27
N ALA A 112 27.73 4.25 2.25
CA ALA A 112 27.36 3.12 1.41
C ALA A 112 26.81 1.90 2.20
N GLY A 113 26.02 2.18 3.25
CA GLY A 113 25.36 1.15 4.04
C GLY A 113 26.24 0.48 5.10
N THR A 114 27.46 0.99 5.34
CA THR A 114 28.34 0.48 6.42
C THR A 114 27.74 0.75 7.80
N THR A 115 27.17 1.95 8.00
CA THR A 115 26.45 2.33 9.22
C THR A 115 25.14 3.04 8.88
N TRP A 116 24.19 2.96 9.80
CA TRP A 116 22.84 3.48 9.63
C TRP A 116 22.39 4.31 10.84
N GLU A 117 21.72 5.42 10.57
CA GLU A 117 21.12 6.30 11.57
C GLU A 117 19.59 6.33 11.37
N PRO A 118 18.77 6.08 12.41
CA PRO A 118 17.33 6.27 12.31
C PRO A 118 17.02 7.76 12.29
N VAL A 119 16.30 8.21 11.26
CA VAL A 119 15.99 9.64 11.06
C VAL A 119 14.51 9.97 11.25
N PHE A 120 13.70 8.99 11.68
CA PHE A 120 12.24 9.15 11.77
C PHE A 120 11.60 8.57 13.07
N ASP A 121 12.39 8.19 14.08
CA ASP A 121 11.91 7.53 15.31
C ASP A 121 10.95 8.37 16.18
N ASN A 122 10.88 9.69 15.96
CA ASN A 122 10.07 10.61 16.77
C ASN A 122 8.78 11.07 16.06
N TYR A 123 8.35 10.39 15.00
CA TYR A 123 7.18 10.76 14.20
C TYR A 123 6.10 9.67 14.24
N GLY A 124 4.94 9.95 13.63
CA GLY A 124 3.69 9.28 13.97
C GLY A 124 3.50 7.87 13.42
N SER A 125 4.12 7.54 12.28
CA SER A 125 4.00 6.20 11.67
C SER A 125 5.30 5.41 11.74
N TYR A 126 5.19 4.12 12.06
CA TYR A 126 6.28 3.16 12.01
C TYR A 126 6.48 2.49 10.64
N SER A 127 5.51 2.67 9.75
CA SER A 127 5.41 1.99 8.47
C SER A 127 5.62 2.98 7.35
N ILE A 128 6.61 2.75 6.50
CA ILE A 128 6.96 3.65 5.38
C ILE A 128 6.77 2.91 4.07
N GLY A 129 6.02 3.52 3.14
CA GLY A 129 5.69 2.95 1.84
C GLY A 129 6.61 3.40 0.73
N CYS A 130 6.98 4.68 0.68
CA CYS A 130 7.83 5.23 -0.38
C CYS A 130 8.62 6.45 0.09
N LEU A 131 9.73 6.74 -0.61
CA LEU A 131 10.55 7.94 -0.46
C LEU A 131 10.75 8.62 -1.82
N ALA A 132 10.73 9.94 -1.84
CA ALA A 132 11.11 10.72 -3.01
C ALA A 132 12.11 11.80 -2.61
N MET A 133 13.29 11.78 -3.23
CA MET A 133 14.30 12.80 -3.05
C MET A 133 14.13 13.89 -4.12
N ASP A 134 14.28 15.14 -3.70
CA ASP A 134 14.35 16.27 -4.61
C ASP A 134 15.62 16.16 -5.48
N PRO A 135 15.50 16.16 -6.82
CA PRO A 135 16.64 15.98 -7.72
C PRO A 135 17.64 17.16 -7.68
N GLY A 136 17.21 18.35 -7.25
CA GLY A 136 18.05 19.54 -7.14
C GLY A 136 18.57 19.80 -5.73
N ASN A 137 18.01 19.15 -4.70
CA ASN A 137 18.44 19.33 -3.31
C ASN A 137 18.28 18.04 -2.48
N PRO A 138 19.35 17.24 -2.31
CA PRO A 138 19.31 16.00 -1.54
C PRO A 138 18.94 16.14 -0.05
N ASN A 139 18.84 17.36 0.49
CA ASN A 139 18.32 17.59 1.85
C ASN A 139 16.79 17.60 1.93
N VAL A 140 16.10 17.69 0.78
CA VAL A 140 14.65 17.66 0.69
C VAL A 140 14.21 16.25 0.31
N ILE A 141 13.55 15.58 1.25
CA ILE A 141 12.99 14.24 1.05
C ILE A 141 11.51 14.29 1.45
N TRP A 142 10.69 13.66 0.62
CA TRP A 142 9.30 13.37 0.91
C TRP A 142 9.15 11.89 1.27
N ALA A 143 8.35 11.60 2.29
CA ALA A 143 8.08 10.25 2.73
C ALA A 143 6.57 9.98 2.74
N GLY A 144 6.15 8.93 2.04
CA GLY A 144 4.80 8.39 2.11
C GLY A 144 4.73 7.33 3.20
N THR A 145 3.83 7.48 4.18
CA THR A 145 3.66 6.49 5.25
C THR A 145 2.60 5.45 4.90
N GLY A 146 2.74 4.27 5.50
CA GLY A 146 1.94 3.08 5.27
C GLY A 146 2.35 2.34 4.01
N GLU A 147 2.49 1.02 4.12
CA GLU A 147 2.96 0.21 2.99
C GLU A 147 1.95 0.20 1.85
N ASN A 148 2.45 0.23 0.63
CA ASN A 148 1.68 0.19 -0.61
C ASN A 148 1.22 -1.25 -0.99
N ASN A 149 1.66 -2.29 -0.28
CA ASN A 149 1.09 -3.62 -0.42
C ASN A 149 -0.35 -3.69 0.14
N HIS A 150 -1.07 -4.77 -0.15
CA HIS A 150 -2.39 -5.01 0.46
C HIS A 150 -2.47 -6.40 1.08
N GLN A 151 -1.44 -6.78 1.84
CA GLN A 151 -1.38 -8.05 2.55
C GLN A 151 -2.18 -8.05 3.87
N ARG A 152 -2.11 -9.15 4.65
CA ARG A 152 -2.89 -9.28 5.89
C ARG A 152 -2.19 -8.53 7.03
N ALA A 153 -0.88 -8.68 7.11
CA ALA A 153 0.00 -7.89 7.96
C ALA A 153 0.42 -6.62 7.20
N LEU A 154 -0.46 -5.61 7.23
CA LEU A 154 -0.25 -4.34 6.52
C LEU A 154 -0.08 -3.22 7.53
N GLY A 155 1.09 -2.57 7.51
CA GLY A 155 1.31 -1.33 8.27
C GLY A 155 0.49 -0.17 7.71
N TYR A 156 -0.03 0.68 8.58
CA TYR A 156 -0.77 1.88 8.19
C TYR A 156 0.06 3.14 8.46
N GLY A 157 -0.12 4.10 7.58
CA GLY A 157 0.44 5.43 7.66
C GLY A 157 -0.50 6.44 8.30
N ASP A 158 0.06 7.62 8.57
CA ASP A 158 -0.64 8.83 9.01
C ASP A 158 -0.33 10.03 8.08
N GLY A 159 -0.03 9.73 6.81
CA GLY A 159 0.04 10.68 5.71
C GLY A 159 1.43 10.86 5.11
N VAL A 160 1.69 12.06 4.61
CA VAL A 160 2.94 12.41 3.92
C VAL A 160 3.79 13.28 4.82
N TYR A 161 5.10 13.03 4.86
CA TYR A 161 6.07 13.84 5.58
C TYR A 161 7.07 14.49 4.62
N LYS A 162 7.60 15.64 5.02
CA LYS A 162 8.69 16.34 4.32
C LYS A 162 9.79 16.69 5.31
N THR A 163 11.03 16.46 4.92
CA THR A 163 12.22 17.07 5.51
C THR A 163 12.83 18.06 4.53
N ILE A 164 13.51 19.08 5.05
CA ILE A 164 14.30 20.04 4.26
C ILE A 164 15.75 20.16 4.78
N ASP A 165 16.11 19.34 5.76
CA ASP A 165 17.38 19.38 6.48
C ASP A 165 18.07 18.01 6.52
N GLY A 166 17.77 17.15 5.54
CA GLY A 166 18.39 15.85 5.37
C GLY A 166 17.92 14.82 6.42
N GLY A 167 16.69 14.95 6.92
CA GLY A 167 16.08 14.02 7.87
C GLY A 167 16.33 14.35 9.34
N LYS A 168 16.94 15.51 9.66
CA LYS A 168 17.09 15.95 11.07
C LYS A 168 15.74 16.32 11.68
N SER A 169 14.85 16.88 10.86
CA SER A 169 13.47 17.12 11.24
C SER A 169 12.52 16.82 10.08
N TRP A 170 11.32 16.34 10.43
CA TRP A 170 10.23 16.07 9.51
C TRP A 170 8.97 16.80 9.92
N LYS A 171 8.19 17.20 8.92
CA LYS A 171 6.87 17.82 9.08
C LYS A 171 5.83 16.98 8.36
N ASN A 172 4.73 16.64 9.04
CA ASN A 172 3.57 16.03 8.41
C ASN A 172 2.88 17.08 7.53
N MET A 173 2.71 16.76 6.26
CA MET A 173 2.20 17.63 5.19
C MET A 173 0.74 17.32 4.84
N GLY A 174 0.05 16.42 5.55
CA GLY A 174 -1.34 16.06 5.30
C GLY A 174 -1.50 14.68 4.66
N LEU A 175 -2.65 14.44 4.04
CA LEU A 175 -3.07 13.14 3.53
C LEU A 175 -3.14 12.03 4.61
N LYS A 176 -3.51 12.42 5.83
CA LYS A 176 -3.45 11.59 7.05
C LYS A 176 -4.39 10.39 7.02
N GLU A 177 -5.50 10.50 6.32
CA GLU A 177 -6.53 9.47 6.19
C GLU A 177 -6.34 8.59 4.97
N SER A 178 -5.27 8.79 4.19
CA SER A 178 -4.94 7.89 3.09
C SER A 178 -4.50 6.52 3.60
N ARG A 179 -3.79 6.47 4.74
CA ARG A 179 -3.19 5.28 5.35
C ARG A 179 -2.17 4.51 4.52
N GLN A 180 -2.21 4.57 3.19
CA GLN A 180 -1.26 3.94 2.29
C GLN A 180 -0.92 4.92 1.17
N ILE A 181 0.34 5.34 1.13
CA ILE A 181 0.88 6.19 0.07
C ILE A 181 1.73 5.31 -0.85
N GLY A 182 1.28 5.16 -2.09
CA GLY A 182 1.88 4.29 -3.08
C GLY A 182 3.19 4.82 -3.64
N MET A 183 3.18 6.09 -4.05
CA MET A 183 4.31 6.73 -4.72
C MET A 183 4.24 8.25 -4.59
N ILE A 184 5.40 8.91 -4.63
CA ILE A 184 5.52 10.37 -4.67
C ILE A 184 6.38 10.75 -5.88
N ALA A 185 5.91 11.70 -6.69
CA ALA A 185 6.68 12.27 -7.80
C ALA A 185 6.86 13.78 -7.59
N ILE A 186 8.09 14.26 -7.78
CA ILE A 186 8.48 15.66 -7.63
C ILE A 186 8.74 16.23 -9.01
N ASP A 187 8.12 17.38 -9.35
CA ASP A 187 8.42 18.06 -10.62
C ASP A 187 9.84 18.64 -10.57
N PRO A 188 10.76 18.26 -11.48
CA PRO A 188 12.14 18.72 -11.45
C PRO A 188 12.27 20.22 -11.80
N ARG A 189 11.25 20.84 -12.39
CA ARG A 189 11.25 22.26 -12.76
C ARG A 189 10.91 23.17 -11.59
N ASN A 190 10.10 22.66 -10.66
CA ASN A 190 9.67 23.37 -9.46
C ASN A 190 9.32 22.37 -8.36
N THR A 191 10.16 22.29 -7.33
CA THR A 191 10.07 21.25 -6.30
C THR A 191 9.00 21.52 -5.24
N ASP A 192 8.28 22.65 -5.35
CA ASP A 192 7.01 22.89 -4.66
C ASP A 192 5.82 22.20 -5.34
N VAL A 193 6.00 21.69 -6.57
CA VAL A 193 5.01 20.88 -7.29
C VAL A 193 5.29 19.40 -7.07
N VAL A 194 4.37 18.74 -6.34
CA VAL A 194 4.52 17.33 -5.95
C VAL A 194 3.19 16.60 -6.17
N TYR A 195 3.29 15.37 -6.66
CA TYR A 195 2.18 14.45 -6.86
C TYR A 195 2.29 13.29 -5.88
N VAL A 196 1.17 12.92 -5.26
CA VAL A 196 1.08 11.82 -4.30
C VAL A 196 0.02 10.83 -4.74
N ALA A 197 0.46 9.63 -5.09
CA ALA A 197 -0.40 8.49 -5.35
C ALA A 197 -0.92 7.95 -4.00
N ALA A 198 -2.17 8.29 -3.70
CA ALA A 198 -2.84 7.96 -2.45
C ALA A 198 -3.77 6.76 -2.67
N GLU A 199 -3.37 5.60 -2.15
CA GLU A 199 -4.11 4.37 -2.39
C GLU A 199 -5.34 4.24 -1.51
N GLY A 200 -5.30 4.80 -0.30
CA GLY A 200 -6.39 4.66 0.67
C GLY A 200 -6.39 3.35 1.46
N SER A 201 -7.14 3.37 2.56
CA SER A 201 -7.34 2.25 3.48
C SER A 201 -7.94 1.01 2.84
N VAL A 202 -7.20 -0.09 2.74
CA VAL A 202 -7.74 -1.38 2.26
C VAL A 202 -8.91 -1.92 3.10
N TRP A 203 -9.11 -1.41 4.32
CA TRP A 203 -10.09 -1.90 5.28
C TRP A 203 -11.48 -1.24 5.19
N GLY A 204 -11.69 -0.27 4.29
CA GLY A 204 -12.95 0.46 4.20
C GLY A 204 -13.06 1.42 3.02
N PRO A 205 -14.29 1.89 2.71
CA PRO A 205 -14.51 2.88 1.67
C PRO A 205 -14.12 4.29 2.05
N GLY A 206 -13.87 5.08 1.01
CA GLY A 206 -13.49 6.48 1.14
C GLY A 206 -12.06 6.65 1.63
N GLY A 207 -11.88 7.63 2.53
CA GLY A 207 -10.58 8.16 2.91
C GLY A 207 -9.97 9.03 1.82
N GLU A 208 -8.68 9.35 1.97
CA GLU A 208 -7.92 10.09 0.97
C GLU A 208 -7.39 9.12 -0.09
N ARG A 209 -8.26 8.83 -1.08
CA ARG A 209 -7.98 8.03 -2.28
C ARG A 209 -7.90 8.89 -3.52
N GLY A 210 -6.95 8.59 -4.39
CA GLY A 210 -6.76 9.24 -5.69
C GLY A 210 -5.33 9.73 -5.89
N LEU A 211 -5.12 10.54 -6.92
CA LEU A 211 -3.87 11.28 -7.10
C LEU A 211 -4.07 12.70 -6.57
N TYR A 212 -3.17 13.14 -5.70
CA TYR A 212 -3.16 14.48 -5.15
C TYR A 212 -1.97 15.27 -5.69
N LYS A 213 -2.17 16.57 -5.93
CA LYS A 213 -1.16 17.52 -6.38
C LYS A 213 -1.08 18.69 -5.41
N THR A 214 0.12 19.09 -5.06
CA THR A 214 0.40 20.38 -4.43
C THR A 214 1.21 21.25 -5.41
N THR A 215 1.10 22.57 -5.26
CA THR A 215 1.93 23.56 -5.97
C THR A 215 2.52 24.60 -5.01
N ASP A 216 2.43 24.36 -3.71
CA ASP A 216 2.88 25.25 -2.64
C ASP A 216 3.76 24.54 -1.60
N GLY A 217 4.40 23.45 -2.04
CA GLY A 217 5.32 22.65 -1.24
C GLY A 217 4.62 21.81 -0.18
N GLY A 218 3.35 21.44 -0.39
CA GLY A 218 2.54 20.57 0.46
C GLY A 218 1.71 21.28 1.53
N LYS A 219 1.55 22.61 1.45
CA LYS A 219 0.66 23.34 2.37
C LYS A 219 -0.80 23.07 2.05
N THR A 220 -1.12 22.92 0.76
CA THR A 220 -2.44 22.52 0.28
C THR A 220 -2.34 21.40 -0.75
N TRP A 221 -3.40 20.59 -0.84
CA TRP A 221 -3.50 19.45 -1.76
C TRP A 221 -4.79 19.50 -2.56
N ASN A 222 -4.67 19.33 -3.87
CA ASN A 222 -5.79 19.22 -4.80
C ASN A 222 -5.86 17.79 -5.32
N LYS A 223 -7.04 17.16 -5.26
CA LYS A 223 -7.24 15.85 -5.87
C LYS A 223 -7.39 16.03 -7.39
N VAL A 224 -6.43 15.50 -8.15
CA VAL A 224 -6.34 15.67 -9.62
C VAL A 224 -6.78 14.43 -10.41
N LEU A 225 -6.81 13.25 -9.77
CA LEU A 225 -7.44 12.05 -10.32
C LEU A 225 -8.24 11.35 -9.23
N ASN A 226 -9.53 11.13 -9.50
CA ASN A 226 -10.46 10.44 -8.60
C ASN A 226 -11.16 9.33 -9.36
N ILE A 227 -11.08 8.09 -8.84
CA ILE A 227 -11.73 6.93 -9.46
C ILE A 227 -13.04 6.63 -8.73
N SER A 228 -12.95 6.12 -7.50
CA SER A 228 -14.11 5.80 -6.68
C SER A 228 -13.72 5.72 -5.19
N GLU A 229 -14.69 5.44 -4.32
CA GLU A 229 -14.43 5.17 -2.90
C GLU A 229 -13.73 3.81 -2.65
N HIS A 230 -13.61 2.96 -3.68
CA HIS A 230 -12.99 1.64 -3.65
C HIS A 230 -11.62 1.57 -4.32
N THR A 231 -11.26 2.61 -5.08
CA THR A 231 -10.13 2.58 -6.00
C THR A 231 -9.25 3.81 -5.82
N GLY A 232 -8.01 3.58 -5.40
CA GLY A 232 -6.99 4.61 -5.21
C GLY A 232 -5.96 4.59 -6.34
N VAL A 233 -4.97 5.48 -6.25
CA VAL A 233 -3.84 5.53 -7.20
C VAL A 233 -2.61 5.00 -6.49
N ASN A 234 -1.93 4.02 -7.09
CA ASN A 234 -0.77 3.35 -6.49
C ASN A 234 0.57 3.80 -7.09
N ASN A 235 0.62 4.19 -8.37
CA ASN A 235 1.82 4.75 -9.00
C ASN A 235 1.53 6.09 -9.67
N VAL A 236 2.56 6.95 -9.71
CA VAL A 236 2.61 8.16 -10.55
C VAL A 236 4.03 8.34 -11.08
N ILE A 237 4.17 8.30 -12.40
CA ILE A 237 5.46 8.52 -13.09
C ILE A 237 5.33 9.65 -14.11
N MET A 238 6.46 10.29 -14.40
CA MET A 238 6.54 11.51 -15.16
C MET A 238 7.53 11.35 -16.32
N ASP A 239 7.19 11.84 -17.51
CA ASP A 239 8.13 11.85 -18.64
C ASP A 239 9.28 12.83 -18.32
N PRO A 240 10.53 12.38 -18.22
CA PRO A 240 11.65 13.24 -17.81
C PRO A 240 11.94 14.37 -18.81
N ARG A 241 11.46 14.25 -20.06
CA ARG A 241 11.61 15.27 -21.11
C ARG A 241 10.53 16.34 -21.03
N ASN A 242 9.36 15.98 -20.52
CA ASN A 242 8.22 16.88 -20.35
C ASN A 242 7.38 16.49 -19.12
N PRO A 243 7.64 17.14 -17.96
CA PRO A 243 6.91 16.89 -16.72
C PRO A 243 5.39 17.13 -16.75
N ASP A 244 4.84 17.72 -17.81
CA ASP A 244 3.39 17.83 -17.99
C ASP A 244 2.76 16.51 -18.45
N VAL A 245 3.57 15.56 -18.95
CA VAL A 245 3.12 14.22 -19.33
C VAL A 245 3.31 13.28 -18.15
N LEU A 246 2.20 12.79 -17.62
CA LEU A 246 2.13 11.93 -16.44
C LEU A 246 1.41 10.63 -16.76
N TYR A 247 1.80 9.57 -16.09
CA TYR A 247 1.10 8.30 -16.08
C TYR A 247 0.79 7.91 -14.65
N ALA A 248 -0.43 7.44 -14.43
CA ALA A 248 -0.87 6.98 -13.12
C ALA A 248 -1.54 5.62 -13.25
N THR A 249 -1.36 4.75 -12.26
CA THR A 249 -2.08 3.48 -12.19
C THR A 249 -3.07 3.55 -11.04
N ALA A 250 -4.30 3.11 -11.32
CA ALA A 250 -5.34 2.99 -10.32
C ALA A 250 -5.55 1.52 -9.96
N GLU A 251 -5.74 1.24 -8.67
CA GLU A 251 -5.93 -0.11 -8.17
C GLU A 251 -7.16 -0.21 -7.26
N GLN A 252 -8.09 -1.07 -7.66
CA GLN A 252 -9.26 -1.43 -6.88
C GLN A 252 -8.91 -2.56 -5.91
N ARG A 253 -8.82 -2.24 -4.61
CA ARG A 253 -8.39 -3.22 -3.60
C ARG A 253 -9.13 -3.10 -2.28
N ARG A 254 -9.42 -4.24 -1.65
CA ARG A 254 -10.01 -4.37 -0.31
C ARG A 254 -9.52 -5.57 0.47
N ARG A 255 -9.59 -5.44 1.79
CA ARG A 255 -9.40 -6.52 2.77
C ARG A 255 -10.63 -6.67 3.64
N HIS A 256 -11.05 -7.92 3.77
CA HIS A 256 -11.96 -8.39 4.79
C HIS A 256 -11.22 -9.38 5.69
N VAL A 257 -11.75 -9.66 6.87
CA VAL A 257 -11.13 -10.57 7.86
C VAL A 257 -10.81 -11.95 7.25
N PHE A 258 -11.59 -12.41 6.28
CA PHE A 258 -11.49 -13.73 5.66
C PHE A 258 -11.09 -13.70 4.18
N THR A 259 -11.04 -12.54 3.51
CA THR A 259 -10.75 -12.49 2.07
C THR A 259 -10.09 -11.18 1.62
N LYS A 260 -9.53 -11.23 0.41
CA LYS A 260 -8.95 -10.10 -0.32
C LYS A 260 -9.73 -9.88 -1.60
N ILE A 261 -9.94 -8.62 -1.95
CA ILE A 261 -10.28 -8.18 -3.30
C ILE A 261 -9.03 -7.44 -3.80
N GLY A 262 -8.37 -7.97 -4.82
CA GLY A 262 -7.08 -7.47 -5.33
C GLY A 262 -7.17 -7.11 -6.81
N GLY A 263 -8.25 -6.46 -7.18
CA GLY A 263 -8.57 -6.09 -8.54
C GLY A 263 -10.05 -5.87 -8.75
N GLY A 264 -10.38 -5.31 -9.90
CA GLY A 264 -11.74 -5.05 -10.35
C GLY A 264 -11.76 -4.18 -11.61
N PRO A 265 -12.96 -3.82 -12.10
CA PRO A 265 -13.12 -3.13 -13.38
C PRO A 265 -12.64 -1.68 -13.38
N GLU A 266 -12.39 -1.11 -12.20
CA GLU A 266 -11.94 0.27 -12.03
C GLU A 266 -10.41 0.43 -12.11
N SER A 267 -9.65 -0.65 -11.94
CA SER A 267 -8.19 -0.62 -12.08
C SER A 267 -7.80 -0.33 -13.53
N ALA A 268 -6.87 0.59 -13.73
CA ALA A 268 -6.48 1.04 -15.06
C ALA A 268 -5.18 1.85 -15.05
N ILE A 269 -4.58 2.01 -16.24
CA ILE A 269 -3.53 2.99 -16.50
C ILE A 269 -4.19 4.26 -17.05
N TRP A 270 -3.78 5.41 -16.53
CA TRP A 270 -4.25 6.73 -16.92
C TRP A 270 -3.07 7.57 -17.41
N LYS A 271 -3.34 8.45 -18.37
CA LYS A 271 -2.36 9.41 -18.90
C LYS A 271 -2.89 10.83 -18.80
N SER A 272 -2.03 11.77 -18.44
CA SER A 272 -2.26 13.20 -18.58
C SER A 272 -1.17 13.80 -19.47
N THR A 273 -1.51 14.85 -20.21
CA THR A 273 -0.57 15.65 -21.01
C THR A 273 -0.59 17.13 -20.64
N ASP A 274 -1.20 17.46 -19.51
CA ASP A 274 -1.43 18.83 -19.02
C ASP A 274 -1.20 18.94 -17.50
N ALA A 275 -0.16 18.25 -17.03
CA ALA A 275 0.29 18.26 -15.63
C ALA A 275 -0.81 17.84 -14.63
N GLY A 276 -1.66 16.89 -15.05
CA GLY A 276 -2.71 16.30 -14.25
C GLY A 276 -4.02 17.09 -14.24
N ALA A 277 -4.21 18.09 -15.10
CA ALA A 277 -5.48 18.81 -15.17
C ALA A 277 -6.58 17.93 -15.79
N ASN A 278 -6.24 17.13 -16.80
CA ASN A 278 -7.12 16.13 -17.41
C ASN A 278 -6.43 14.77 -17.51
N TRP A 279 -7.23 13.70 -17.48
CA TRP A 279 -6.75 12.33 -17.52
C TRP A 279 -7.55 11.49 -18.51
N GLU A 280 -6.85 10.70 -19.30
CA GLU A 280 -7.41 9.72 -20.23
C GLU A 280 -7.11 8.30 -19.74
N LYS A 281 -8.13 7.43 -19.75
CA LYS A 281 -7.95 6.00 -19.47
C LYS A 281 -7.35 5.31 -20.69
N LEU A 282 -6.19 4.69 -20.52
CA LEU A 282 -5.56 3.90 -21.58
C LEU A 282 -6.23 2.53 -21.70
N THR A 283 -6.56 2.12 -22.92
CA THR A 283 -7.28 0.87 -23.19
C THR A 283 -6.72 0.06 -24.37
N SER A 284 -6.05 0.72 -25.31
CA SER A 284 -5.55 0.07 -26.54
C SER A 284 -4.46 -0.95 -26.23
N GLY A 285 -4.76 -2.23 -26.44
CA GLY A 285 -3.83 -3.33 -26.22
C GLY A 285 -3.61 -3.74 -24.75
N LEU A 286 -4.42 -3.20 -23.83
CA LEU A 286 -4.40 -3.54 -22.41
C LEU A 286 -5.55 -4.49 -22.03
N PRO A 287 -5.44 -5.24 -20.92
CA PRO A 287 -6.52 -6.08 -20.41
C PRO A 287 -7.80 -5.29 -20.08
N SER A 288 -8.94 -5.95 -20.23
CA SER A 288 -10.26 -5.43 -19.83
C SER A 288 -10.92 -6.35 -18.79
N GLY A 289 -11.96 -5.86 -18.12
CA GLY A 289 -12.64 -6.60 -17.05
C GLY A 289 -11.93 -6.41 -15.73
N ASP A 290 -11.79 -7.47 -14.93
CA ASP A 290 -11.16 -7.38 -13.62
C ASP A 290 -9.63 -7.34 -13.75
N VAL A 291 -9.06 -6.17 -13.42
CA VAL A 291 -7.62 -5.90 -13.43
C VAL A 291 -7.15 -5.69 -11.99
N GLY A 292 -6.06 -6.36 -11.63
CA GLY A 292 -5.41 -6.31 -10.32
C GLY A 292 -4.33 -5.24 -10.23
N GLY A 293 -3.29 -5.55 -9.45
CA GLY A 293 -2.12 -4.68 -9.28
C GLY A 293 -1.42 -4.40 -10.61
N ILE A 294 -0.99 -3.16 -10.78
CA ILE A 294 -0.29 -2.67 -11.97
C ILE A 294 1.01 -2.02 -11.52
N GLY A 295 2.11 -2.47 -12.11
CA GLY A 295 3.38 -1.77 -12.12
C GLY A 295 3.59 -1.03 -13.43
N ILE A 296 4.28 0.11 -13.39
CA ILE A 296 4.57 0.91 -14.59
C ILE A 296 5.95 1.56 -14.48
N ALA A 297 6.69 1.59 -15.60
CA ALA A 297 7.96 2.30 -15.69
C ALA A 297 8.16 2.90 -17.09
N ILE A 298 8.80 4.07 -17.13
CA ILE A 298 9.32 4.68 -18.37
C ILE A 298 10.79 4.30 -18.48
N SER A 299 11.25 3.90 -19.67
CA SER A 299 12.67 3.61 -19.88
C SER A 299 13.50 4.90 -19.87
N PRO A 300 14.56 4.99 -19.04
CA PRO A 300 15.51 6.10 -19.11
C PRO A 300 16.30 6.11 -20.42
N ALA A 301 16.63 4.92 -20.96
CA ALA A 301 17.33 4.77 -22.23
C ALA A 301 16.54 5.34 -23.42
N ASN A 302 15.20 5.20 -23.40
CA ASN A 302 14.31 5.83 -24.38
C ASN A 302 12.91 6.05 -23.78
N PRO A 303 12.53 7.29 -23.40
CA PRO A 303 11.25 7.55 -22.75
C PRO A 303 10.00 7.42 -23.66
N ASP A 304 10.15 7.05 -24.93
CA ASP A 304 9.01 6.60 -25.75
C ASP A 304 8.53 5.19 -25.39
N TYR A 305 9.40 4.41 -24.73
CA TYR A 305 9.12 3.08 -24.24
C TYR A 305 8.59 3.13 -22.82
N ILE A 306 7.40 2.55 -22.65
CA ILE A 306 6.75 2.41 -21.35
C ILE A 306 6.41 0.94 -21.17
N PHE A 307 6.70 0.43 -19.99
CA PHE A 307 6.46 -0.96 -19.63
C PHE A 307 5.42 -1.03 -18.52
N ALA A 308 4.63 -2.10 -18.53
CA ALA A 308 3.69 -2.38 -17.46
C ALA A 308 3.66 -3.87 -17.15
N ILE A 309 3.59 -4.21 -15.86
CA ILE A 309 3.33 -5.57 -15.38
C ILE A 309 1.94 -5.57 -14.74
N ILE A 310 1.06 -6.45 -15.19
CA ILE A 310 -0.38 -6.36 -14.90
C ILE A 310 -0.92 -7.71 -14.44
N GLU A 311 -1.43 -7.79 -13.20
CA GLU A 311 -2.32 -8.87 -12.79
C GLU A 311 -3.72 -8.63 -13.39
N ALA A 312 -4.34 -9.64 -14.00
CA ALA A 312 -5.70 -9.54 -14.51
C ALA A 312 -6.36 -10.93 -14.59
N ALA A 313 -7.69 -10.95 -14.69
CA ALA A 313 -8.45 -12.20 -14.73
C ALA A 313 -8.06 -13.10 -15.92
N GLY A 314 -8.00 -14.42 -15.64
CA GLY A 314 -7.68 -15.45 -16.61
C GLY A 314 -6.26 -15.30 -17.17
N GLU A 315 -6.13 -15.44 -18.49
CA GLU A 315 -4.84 -15.29 -19.19
C GLU A 315 -4.59 -13.86 -19.67
N SER A 316 -5.40 -12.88 -19.25
CA SER A 316 -5.30 -11.51 -19.75
C SER A 316 -4.09 -10.77 -19.17
N GLY A 317 -3.68 -11.10 -17.94
CA GLY A 317 -2.51 -10.50 -17.27
C GLY A 317 -1.17 -10.87 -17.91
N GLY A 318 -0.12 -10.12 -17.58
CA GLY A 318 1.21 -10.33 -18.12
C GLY A 318 2.07 -9.07 -18.16
N PHE A 319 3.11 -9.09 -18.99
CA PHE A 319 4.02 -7.98 -19.20
C PHE A 319 3.74 -7.31 -20.55
N PHE A 320 3.63 -5.99 -20.53
CA PHE A 320 3.20 -5.17 -21.65
C PHE A 320 4.23 -4.10 -21.95
N ARG A 321 4.32 -3.74 -23.23
CA ARG A 321 5.19 -2.68 -23.74
C ARG A 321 4.41 -1.76 -24.65
N SER A 322 4.58 -0.47 -24.45
CA SER A 322 4.25 0.58 -25.42
C SER A 322 5.55 1.15 -25.98
N THR A 323 5.55 1.49 -27.27
CA THR A 323 6.67 2.18 -27.96
C THR A 323 6.24 3.56 -28.49
N ASP A 324 5.06 4.03 -28.08
CA ASP A 324 4.41 5.25 -28.55
C ASP A 324 3.88 6.07 -27.37
N ARG A 325 4.60 6.03 -26.24
CA ARG A 325 4.28 6.81 -25.03
C ARG A 325 2.89 6.48 -24.47
N GLY A 326 2.52 5.21 -24.50
CA GLY A 326 1.29 4.66 -23.93
C GLY A 326 0.05 4.78 -24.82
N ALA A 327 0.17 5.21 -26.08
CA ALA A 327 -0.99 5.29 -26.97
C ALA A 327 -1.50 3.90 -27.39
N SER A 328 -0.61 2.93 -27.56
CA SER A 328 -0.94 1.53 -27.76
C SER A 328 0.05 0.60 -27.05
N TRP A 329 -0.45 -0.58 -26.67
CA TRP A 329 0.31 -1.57 -25.91
C TRP A 329 0.34 -2.91 -26.62
N SER A 330 1.44 -3.64 -26.46
CA SER A 330 1.61 -5.02 -26.90
C SER A 330 1.93 -5.91 -25.70
N LYS A 331 1.22 -7.03 -25.58
CA LYS A 331 1.57 -8.07 -24.61
C LYS A 331 2.83 -8.80 -25.07
N MET A 332 3.88 -8.75 -24.26
CA MET A 332 5.18 -9.35 -24.58
C MET A 332 5.28 -10.78 -24.08
N SER A 333 4.70 -11.07 -22.92
CA SER A 333 4.61 -12.41 -22.35
C SER A 333 3.46 -12.52 -21.33
N SER A 334 3.15 -13.74 -20.88
CA SER A 334 2.22 -14.00 -19.79
C SER A 334 2.82 -13.78 -18.40
N TYR A 335 4.12 -13.47 -18.32
CA TYR A 335 4.79 -13.25 -17.04
C TYR A 335 4.22 -12.02 -16.34
N HIS A 336 3.82 -12.21 -15.09
CA HIS A 336 3.50 -11.17 -14.14
C HIS A 336 3.92 -11.65 -12.75
N ALA A 337 4.22 -10.70 -11.86
CA ALA A 337 4.45 -10.99 -10.45
C ALA A 337 3.16 -10.80 -9.65
N SER A 338 3.19 -10.98 -8.32
CA SER A 338 1.98 -10.87 -7.51
C SER A 338 1.57 -9.41 -7.33
N GLY A 339 0.39 -9.04 -7.86
CA GLY A 339 -0.26 -7.73 -7.73
C GLY A 339 -0.29 -7.14 -6.32
N GLN A 340 -0.23 -8.00 -5.30
CA GLN A 340 -0.29 -7.60 -3.90
C GLN A 340 1.03 -7.18 -3.30
N TYR A 341 2.14 -7.64 -3.88
CA TYR A 341 3.41 -7.73 -3.17
C TYR A 341 4.60 -7.29 -4.02
N TYR A 342 4.51 -7.51 -5.34
CA TYR A 342 5.59 -7.28 -6.28
C TYR A 342 5.00 -6.77 -7.60
N ASN A 343 4.98 -5.46 -7.75
CA ASN A 343 4.56 -4.79 -9.00
C ASN A 343 5.68 -3.90 -9.54
N GLU A 344 6.77 -3.76 -8.81
CA GLU A 344 7.82 -2.83 -9.12
C GLU A 344 8.68 -3.39 -10.26
N ILE A 345 8.74 -2.63 -11.35
CA ILE A 345 9.60 -2.90 -12.49
C ILE A 345 10.57 -1.74 -12.66
N TYR A 346 11.81 -2.07 -12.99
CA TYR A 346 12.89 -1.10 -13.13
C TYR A 346 13.55 -1.30 -14.49
N CYS A 347 13.55 -0.24 -15.30
CA CYS A 347 14.22 -0.26 -16.60
C CYS A 347 15.71 0.00 -16.41
N ASP A 348 16.53 -0.70 -17.17
CA ASP A 348 17.95 -0.38 -17.26
C ASP A 348 18.15 1.03 -17.85
N PRO A 349 19.12 1.80 -17.33
CA PRO A 349 19.34 3.18 -17.77
C PRO A 349 19.89 3.30 -19.19
N GLU A 350 20.54 2.25 -19.71
CA GLU A 350 21.21 2.27 -21.01
C GLU A 350 20.57 1.34 -22.06
N ASP A 351 19.97 0.23 -21.63
CA ASP A 351 19.36 -0.77 -22.51
C ASP A 351 17.83 -0.81 -22.39
N VAL A 352 17.13 -0.35 -23.44
CA VAL A 352 15.66 -0.31 -23.48
C VAL A 352 14.99 -1.68 -23.37
N ASP A 353 15.67 -2.76 -23.80
CA ASP A 353 15.12 -4.12 -23.76
C ASP A 353 15.46 -4.86 -22.46
N LYS A 354 16.19 -4.22 -21.55
CA LYS A 354 16.58 -4.78 -20.25
C LYS A 354 15.75 -4.20 -19.12
N ILE A 355 14.95 -5.07 -18.50
CA ILE A 355 14.01 -4.69 -17.42
C ILE A 355 14.11 -5.70 -16.30
N TYR A 356 14.08 -5.21 -15.06
CA TYR A 356 14.07 -5.98 -13.85
C TYR A 356 12.66 -5.97 -13.25
N SER A 357 12.18 -7.12 -12.79
CA SER A 357 10.92 -7.26 -12.06
C SER A 357 11.24 -7.72 -10.65
N MET A 358 10.75 -7.00 -9.66
CA MET A 358 10.73 -7.45 -8.29
C MET A 358 9.77 -8.63 -8.15
N ASP A 359 10.13 -9.58 -7.31
CA ASP A 359 9.42 -10.86 -7.09
C ASP A 359 10.07 -11.54 -5.87
N THR A 360 9.50 -12.64 -5.39
CA THR A 360 10.21 -13.52 -4.44
C THR A 360 11.57 -13.91 -5.03
N TYR A 361 11.63 -14.26 -6.32
CA TYR A 361 12.89 -14.37 -7.04
C TYR A 361 12.89 -13.37 -8.18
N SER A 362 13.47 -12.19 -7.93
CA SER A 362 13.56 -11.13 -8.93
C SER A 362 13.98 -11.67 -10.28
N LYS A 363 13.34 -11.15 -11.34
CA LYS A 363 13.62 -11.56 -12.70
C LYS A 363 14.21 -10.42 -13.51
N VAL A 364 14.90 -10.81 -14.58
CA VAL A 364 15.40 -9.90 -15.59
C VAL A 364 15.02 -10.42 -16.98
N THR A 365 14.64 -9.50 -17.84
CA THR A 365 14.53 -9.69 -19.28
C THR A 365 15.63 -8.87 -19.96
N THR A 366 16.08 -9.33 -21.13
CA THR A 366 17.00 -8.60 -22.02
C THR A 366 16.49 -8.62 -23.47
N ASP A 367 15.19 -8.86 -23.65
CA ASP A 367 14.52 -8.96 -24.95
C ASP A 367 13.18 -8.20 -24.97
N GLY A 368 13.06 -7.18 -24.11
CA GLY A 368 11.89 -6.32 -24.00
C GLY A 368 10.69 -7.00 -23.34
N GLY A 369 10.93 -8.03 -22.51
CA GLY A 369 9.90 -8.73 -21.73
C GLY A 369 9.27 -9.94 -22.40
N LYS A 370 9.89 -10.48 -23.46
CA LYS A 370 9.42 -11.71 -24.12
C LYS A 370 9.83 -12.95 -23.32
N THR A 371 11.04 -12.95 -22.76
CA THR A 371 11.54 -13.99 -21.88
C THR A 371 12.11 -13.42 -20.58
N TRP A 372 12.02 -14.20 -19.50
CA TRP A 372 12.41 -13.79 -18.16
C TRP A 372 13.27 -14.85 -17.48
N ASN A 373 14.38 -14.40 -16.90
CA ASN A 373 15.34 -15.24 -16.19
C ASN A 373 15.45 -14.79 -14.73
N ASN A 374 15.70 -15.72 -13.82
CA ASN A 374 15.95 -15.35 -12.42
C ASN A 374 17.26 -14.58 -12.30
N LEU A 375 17.25 -13.50 -11.51
CA LEU A 375 18.46 -12.85 -11.04
C LEU A 375 19.18 -13.75 -10.03
N SER A 376 20.50 -13.63 -10.02
CA SER A 376 21.32 -14.35 -9.06
C SER A 376 20.97 -13.93 -7.62
N VAL A 377 20.87 -14.90 -6.73
CA VAL A 377 20.72 -14.71 -5.27
C VAL A 377 22.07 -14.86 -4.54
N LYS A 378 23.17 -14.97 -5.29
CA LYS A 378 24.51 -15.06 -4.72
C LYS A 378 24.80 -13.75 -3.96
N PHE A 379 24.97 -13.84 -2.64
CA PHE A 379 25.22 -12.72 -1.70
C PHE A 379 24.03 -11.88 -1.27
N ARG A 380 22.79 -12.30 -1.54
CA ARG A 380 21.61 -11.54 -1.12
C ARG A 380 20.44 -12.45 -0.72
N HIS A 381 19.49 -11.88 0.00
CA HIS A 381 18.21 -12.55 0.27
C HIS A 381 17.36 -12.61 -1.02
N VAL A 382 16.33 -13.45 -0.99
CA VAL A 382 15.20 -13.41 -1.95
C VAL A 382 14.21 -12.33 -1.49
N ASP A 383 13.00 -12.29 -2.03
CA ASP A 383 11.93 -11.39 -1.54
C ASP A 383 12.27 -9.90 -1.74
N ASP A 384 12.61 -9.55 -2.98
CA ASP A 384 13.02 -8.19 -3.31
C ASP A 384 11.78 -7.33 -3.59
N HIS A 385 11.80 -6.10 -3.07
CA HIS A 385 10.70 -5.15 -3.17
C HIS A 385 11.09 -3.83 -3.82
N ALA A 386 12.38 -3.51 -3.83
CA ALA A 386 12.89 -2.32 -4.46
C ALA A 386 14.29 -2.57 -5.01
N LEU A 387 14.60 -1.88 -6.10
CA LEU A 387 15.87 -1.91 -6.78
C LEU A 387 16.31 -0.49 -7.10
N TRP A 388 17.61 -0.24 -7.02
CA TRP A 388 18.22 0.96 -7.57
C TRP A 388 19.40 0.52 -8.45
N ILE A 389 19.55 1.19 -9.59
CA ILE A 389 20.61 0.93 -10.57
C ILE A 389 21.48 2.18 -10.63
N ASP A 390 22.78 2.01 -10.42
CA ASP A 390 23.75 3.09 -10.61
C ASP A 390 23.85 3.39 -12.12
N PRO A 391 23.46 4.59 -12.59
CA PRO A 391 23.32 4.91 -14.00
C PRO A 391 24.62 5.07 -14.77
#